data_AF-A0A0R1P446-F1
#
_entry.id   AF-A0A0R1P446-F1
#
_cell.length_a   1.000
_cell.length_b   1.000
_cell.length_c   1.000
_cell.angle_alpha   90.00
_cell.angle_beta   90.00
_cell.angle_gamma   90.00
#
_symmetry.space_group_name_H-M   'P 1'
#
loop_
_entity.id
_entity.type
_entity.pdbx_description
1 polymer ?
#
loop_
_entity_poly.entity_id
_entity_poly.type
_entity_poly.pdbx_seq_one_letter_code
_entity_poly.pdbx_strand_id
1 'polypeptide(L)'
;MTIGEALKHQRIRLGLTQDEMIQGIIHKSHYSKIERGIEGISAESLFKILFAHHIDVDSFLELIKNEYISENEKRAEELENKVRIAFNTSDKNEIENCLQEVLKLPGNKVFKYRIIVAIAAFRGQLDELSVGIKEDIIKEFTRHDTWLGDIDALRLFGNCMQVFTEKQLNNCISQILKQYSNNNASERMIERIAIICNNYLYYCYYYGYRNETNITNV
;
A
#
# COMPACT_ATOMS: atom_id res chain seq x y z
N MET A 1 5.15 -11.47 -16.24
CA MET A 1 5.77 -12.81 -16.36
C MET A 1 4.86 -13.79 -15.68
N THR A 2 4.62 -14.95 -16.28
CA THR A 2 3.89 -16.04 -15.61
C THR A 2 4.73 -16.66 -14.49
N ILE A 3 4.09 -17.44 -13.61
CA ILE A 3 4.79 -18.22 -12.57
C ILE A 3 5.88 -19.11 -13.18
N GLY A 4 5.59 -19.78 -14.30
CA GLY A 4 6.53 -20.66 -14.98
C GLY A 4 7.76 -19.92 -15.54
N GLU A 5 7.54 -18.75 -16.14
CA GLU A 5 8.63 -17.89 -16.61
C GLU A 5 9.48 -17.36 -15.46
N ALA A 6 8.86 -16.97 -14.35
CA ALA A 6 9.57 -16.52 -13.16
C ALA A 6 10.39 -17.65 -12.52
N LEU A 7 9.85 -18.87 -12.42
CA LEU A 7 10.60 -20.05 -11.95
C LEU A 7 11.79 -20.36 -12.85
N LYS A 8 11.60 -20.31 -14.18
CA LYS A 8 12.69 -20.46 -15.15
C LYS A 8 13.76 -19.39 -14.99
N HIS A 9 13.35 -18.12 -14.82
CA HIS A 9 14.25 -17.01 -14.57
C HIS A 9 15.08 -17.23 -13.30
N GLN A 10 14.45 -17.61 -12.19
CA GLN A 10 15.13 -17.92 -10.93
C GLN A 10 16.11 -19.08 -11.06
N ARG A 11 15.67 -20.17 -11.71
CA ARG A 11 16.51 -21.34 -11.96
C ARG A 11 17.78 -20.98 -12.74
N ILE A 12 17.64 -20.22 -13.83
CA ILE A 12 18.78 -19.78 -14.65
C ILE A 12 19.69 -18.85 -13.84
N ARG A 13 19.13 -17.91 -13.07
CA ARG A 13 19.88 -17.00 -12.19
C ARG A 13 20.73 -17.76 -11.17
N LEU A 14 20.22 -18.88 -10.65
CA LEU A 14 20.92 -19.75 -9.70
C LEU A 14 21.88 -20.75 -10.38
N GLY A 15 21.91 -20.81 -11.72
CA GLY A 15 22.75 -21.74 -12.46
C GLY A 15 22.29 -23.20 -12.41
N LEU A 16 21.02 -23.45 -12.09
CA LEU A 16 20.50 -24.79 -11.82
C LEU A 16 19.89 -25.45 -13.07
N THR A 17 20.03 -26.77 -13.15
CA THR A 17 19.22 -27.63 -14.02
C THR A 17 17.79 -27.74 -13.50
N GLN A 18 16.88 -28.22 -14.35
CA GLN A 18 15.48 -28.44 -13.94
C GLN A 18 15.37 -29.46 -12.80
N ASP A 19 16.22 -30.48 -12.76
CA ASP A 19 16.23 -31.49 -11.69
C ASP A 19 16.74 -30.92 -10.37
N GLU A 20 17.78 -30.10 -10.40
CA GLU A 20 18.30 -29.42 -9.21
C GLU A 20 17.32 -28.38 -8.67
N MET A 21 16.57 -27.71 -9.55
CA MET A 21 15.55 -26.74 -9.14
C MET A 21 14.39 -27.41 -8.39
N ILE A 22 13.92 -28.55 -8.86
CA ILE A 22 12.76 -29.22 -8.26
C ILE A 22 13.12 -30.09 -7.06
N GLN A 23 14.38 -30.55 -6.91
CA GLN A 23 14.82 -31.42 -5.80
C GLN A 23 13.85 -32.59 -5.50
N GLY A 24 13.23 -33.18 -6.53
CA GLY A 24 12.25 -34.25 -6.39
C GLY A 24 10.87 -33.85 -5.84
N ILE A 25 10.60 -32.56 -5.60
CA ILE A 25 9.29 -32.04 -5.15
C ILE A 25 8.19 -32.36 -6.16
N ILE A 26 8.52 -32.31 -7.46
CA ILE A 26 7.67 -32.71 -8.58
C ILE A 26 8.51 -33.42 -9.64
N HIS A 27 7.85 -34.07 -10.60
CA HIS A 27 8.54 -34.69 -11.72
C HIS A 27 9.11 -33.66 -12.70
N LYS A 28 10.33 -33.91 -13.19
CA LYS A 28 11.02 -33.06 -14.19
C LYS A 28 10.17 -32.77 -15.42
N SER A 29 9.47 -33.78 -15.94
CA SER A 29 8.60 -33.64 -17.12
C SER A 29 7.46 -32.65 -16.88
N HIS A 30 6.88 -32.65 -15.68
CA HIS A 30 5.87 -31.69 -15.25
C HIS A 30 6.47 -30.28 -15.11
N TYR A 31 7.61 -30.15 -14.43
CA TYR A 31 8.29 -28.86 -14.28
C TYR A 31 8.71 -28.24 -15.62
N SER A 32 9.18 -29.05 -16.58
CA SER A 32 9.48 -28.60 -17.94
C SER A 32 8.25 -28.03 -18.67
N LYS A 33 7.05 -28.55 -18.40
CA LYS A 33 5.80 -28.01 -18.95
C LYS A 33 5.39 -26.71 -18.24
N ILE A 34 5.61 -26.62 -16.92
CA ILE A 34 5.39 -25.39 -16.15
C ILE A 34 6.26 -24.24 -16.68
N GLU A 35 7.57 -24.45 -16.86
CA GLU A 35 8.46 -23.41 -17.40
C GLU A 35 8.12 -22.96 -18.83
N ARG A 36 7.31 -23.76 -19.55
CA ARG A 36 6.81 -23.45 -20.90
C ARG A 36 5.39 -22.89 -20.89
N GLY A 37 4.78 -22.69 -19.73
CA GLY A 37 3.40 -22.21 -19.60
C GLY A 37 2.33 -23.20 -20.07
N ILE A 38 2.66 -24.49 -20.21
CA ILE A 38 1.74 -25.53 -20.68
C ILE A 38 0.87 -26.06 -19.54
N GLU A 39 1.44 -26.19 -18.35
CA GLU A 39 0.76 -26.67 -17.13
C GLU A 39 1.00 -25.68 -15.99
N GLY A 40 0.07 -25.62 -15.05
CA GLY A 40 0.23 -24.86 -13.80
C GLY A 40 1.01 -25.64 -12.75
N ILE A 41 1.39 -24.96 -11.67
CA ILE A 41 1.98 -25.54 -10.47
C ILE A 41 1.05 -25.34 -9.27
N SER A 42 0.99 -26.30 -8.36
CA SER A 42 0.25 -26.14 -7.11
C SER A 42 0.95 -25.11 -6.19
N ALA A 43 0.17 -24.44 -5.34
CA ALA A 43 0.73 -23.50 -4.37
C ALA A 43 1.74 -24.19 -3.43
N GLU A 44 1.43 -25.41 -2.97
CA GLU A 44 2.32 -26.19 -2.11
C GLU A 44 3.67 -26.49 -2.78
N SER A 45 3.65 -26.97 -4.03
CA SER A 45 4.89 -27.25 -4.77
C SER A 45 5.67 -25.97 -5.08
N LEU A 46 4.98 -24.88 -5.42
CA LEU A 46 5.61 -23.57 -5.65
C LEU A 46 6.38 -23.11 -4.41
N PHE A 47 5.71 -23.04 -3.25
CA PHE A 47 6.36 -22.57 -2.03
C PHE A 47 7.49 -23.51 -1.57
N LYS A 48 7.33 -24.83 -1.69
CA LYS A 48 8.43 -25.78 -1.39
C LYS A 48 9.65 -25.50 -2.25
N ILE A 49 9.49 -25.26 -3.56
CA ILE A 49 10.60 -24.93 -4.46
C ILE A 49 11.24 -23.60 -4.08
N LEU A 50 10.43 -22.55 -3.84
CA LEU A 50 10.95 -21.23 -3.47
C LEU A 50 11.79 -21.31 -2.18
N PHE A 51 11.29 -21.98 -1.15
CA PHE A 51 11.99 -22.11 0.13
C PHE A 51 13.21 -23.03 0.07
N ALA A 52 13.18 -24.10 -0.73
CA ALA A 52 14.32 -25.01 -0.90
C ALA A 52 15.56 -24.30 -1.49
N HIS A 53 15.35 -23.21 -2.22
CA HIS A 53 16.41 -22.41 -2.86
C HIS A 53 16.57 -21.00 -2.26
N HIS A 54 15.97 -20.75 -1.09
CA HIS A 54 16.00 -19.45 -0.41
C HIS A 54 15.60 -18.28 -1.32
N ILE A 55 14.66 -18.52 -2.24
CA ILE A 55 14.09 -17.47 -3.08
C ILE A 55 13.13 -16.66 -2.22
N ASP A 56 13.43 -15.37 -2.08
CA ASP A 56 12.56 -14.44 -1.38
C ASP A 56 11.17 -14.38 -2.05
N VAL A 57 10.14 -14.71 -1.28
CA VAL A 57 8.77 -14.86 -1.78
C VAL A 57 8.22 -13.51 -2.23
N ASP A 58 8.49 -12.44 -1.48
CA ASP A 58 8.04 -11.10 -1.85
C ASP A 58 8.62 -10.67 -3.20
N SER A 59 9.93 -10.80 -3.36
CA SER A 59 10.61 -10.52 -4.63
C SER A 59 10.10 -11.39 -5.78
N PHE A 60 9.76 -12.66 -5.52
CA PHE A 60 9.17 -13.54 -6.53
C PHE A 60 7.77 -13.08 -6.94
N LEU A 61 6.93 -12.70 -5.97
CA LEU A 61 5.58 -12.20 -6.22
C LEU A 61 5.63 -10.92 -7.06
N GLU A 62 6.55 -10.00 -6.79
CA GLU A 62 6.70 -8.77 -7.59
C GLU A 62 7.02 -9.06 -9.07
N LEU A 63 7.77 -10.12 -9.39
CA LEU A 63 8.05 -10.51 -10.78
C LEU A 63 6.79 -10.95 -11.54
N ILE A 64 5.86 -11.58 -10.84
CA ILE A 64 4.68 -12.20 -11.45
C ILE A 64 3.42 -11.34 -11.32
N LYS A 65 3.40 -10.40 -10.37
CA LYS A 65 2.22 -9.63 -9.98
C LYS A 65 1.50 -9.00 -11.18
N ASN A 66 2.25 -8.34 -12.05
CA ASN A 66 1.72 -7.70 -13.27
C ASN A 66 1.07 -8.68 -14.26
N GLU A 67 1.27 -9.99 -14.14
CA GLU A 67 0.54 -10.96 -14.96
C GLU A 67 -0.86 -11.26 -14.39
N TYR A 68 -1.02 -11.17 -13.07
CA TYR A 68 -2.18 -11.71 -12.36
C TYR A 68 -3.10 -10.64 -11.76
N ILE A 69 -2.72 -9.36 -11.81
CA ILE A 69 -3.59 -8.24 -11.44
C ILE A 69 -4.28 -7.64 -12.66
N SER A 70 -5.42 -6.99 -12.44
CA SER A 70 -6.17 -6.33 -13.52
C SER A 70 -5.40 -5.14 -14.09
N GLU A 71 -5.65 -4.79 -15.36
CA GLU A 71 -5.08 -3.57 -15.98
C GLU A 71 -5.39 -2.29 -15.16
N ASN A 72 -6.55 -2.24 -14.51
CA ASN A 72 -6.90 -1.13 -13.64
C ASN A 72 -6.03 -1.06 -12.38
N GLU A 73 -5.63 -2.20 -11.81
CA GLU A 73 -4.70 -2.23 -10.67
C GLU A 73 -3.28 -1.88 -11.10
N LYS A 74 -2.81 -2.40 -12.24
CA LYS A 74 -1.49 -1.99 -12.80
C LYS A 74 -1.41 -0.48 -12.93
N ARG A 75 -2.44 0.11 -13.55
CA ARG A 75 -2.53 1.56 -13.73
C ARG A 75 -2.60 2.30 -12.39
N ALA A 76 -3.29 1.76 -11.39
CA ALA A 76 -3.34 2.36 -10.06
C ALA A 76 -1.96 2.37 -9.38
N GLU A 77 -1.19 1.29 -9.49
CA GLU A 77 0.17 1.19 -8.92
C GLU A 77 1.19 2.07 -9.64
N GLU A 78 1.14 2.12 -10.96
CA GLU A 78 1.94 3.05 -11.77
C GLU A 78 1.63 4.50 -11.37
N LEU A 79 0.34 4.82 -11.19
CA LEU A 79 -0.08 6.16 -10.80
C LEU A 79 0.29 6.48 -9.35
N GLU A 80 0.21 5.54 -8.41
CA GLU A 80 0.68 5.76 -7.02
C GLU A 80 2.19 6.08 -7.00
N ASN A 81 2.98 5.40 -7.83
CA ASN A 81 4.39 5.70 -8.00
C ASN A 81 4.64 7.07 -8.62
N LYS A 82 3.91 7.43 -9.68
CA LYS A 82 4.01 8.74 -10.34
C LYS A 82 3.67 9.88 -9.37
N VAL A 83 2.57 9.72 -8.61
CA VAL A 83 2.16 10.66 -7.57
C VAL A 83 3.25 10.83 -6.50
N ARG A 84 3.80 9.72 -5.98
CA ARG A 84 4.88 9.75 -4.99
C ARG A 84 6.09 10.53 -5.50
N ILE A 85 6.50 10.29 -6.74
CA ILE A 85 7.63 11.02 -7.35
C ILE A 85 7.30 12.51 -7.45
N ALA A 86 6.12 12.87 -7.96
CA ALA A 86 5.71 14.26 -8.13
C ALA A 86 5.67 15.04 -6.80
N PHE A 87 5.17 14.42 -5.72
CA PHE A 87 5.22 15.03 -4.39
C PHE A 87 6.66 15.20 -3.88
N ASN A 88 7.50 14.18 -4.05
CA ASN A 88 8.89 14.23 -3.59
C ASN A 88 9.75 15.26 -4.36
N THR A 89 9.43 15.51 -5.64
CA THR A 89 10.11 16.52 -6.46
C THR A 89 9.43 17.89 -6.39
N SER A 90 8.30 18.02 -5.68
CA SER A 90 7.47 19.23 -5.65
C SER A 90 7.04 19.73 -7.04
N ASP A 91 6.89 18.81 -8.00
CA ASP A 91 6.44 19.14 -9.35
C ASP A 91 4.94 19.41 -9.36
N LYS A 92 4.59 20.69 -9.25
CA LYS A 92 3.19 21.14 -9.18
C LYS A 92 2.38 20.69 -10.40
N ASN A 93 2.96 20.75 -11.60
CA ASN A 93 2.24 20.39 -12.82
C ASN A 93 1.95 18.89 -12.85
N GLU A 94 2.92 18.06 -12.47
CA GLU A 94 2.72 16.61 -12.41
C GLU A 94 1.75 16.20 -11.30
N ILE A 95 1.75 16.87 -10.14
CA ILE A 95 0.76 16.64 -9.07
C ILE A 95 -0.67 16.88 -9.60
N GLU A 96 -0.87 17.97 -10.34
CA GLU A 96 -2.17 18.30 -10.94
C GLU A 96 -2.60 17.29 -12.01
N ASN A 97 -1.68 16.92 -12.90
CA ASN A 97 -1.92 15.89 -13.90
C ASN A 97 -2.32 14.56 -13.24
N CYS A 98 -1.59 14.17 -12.19
CA CYS A 98 -1.89 12.96 -11.45
C CYS A 98 -3.29 12.99 -10.82
N LEU A 99 -3.74 14.12 -10.27
CA LEU A 99 -5.12 14.22 -9.73
C LEU A 99 -6.16 13.88 -10.80
N GLN A 100 -6.03 14.46 -11.98
CA GLN A 100 -6.97 14.25 -13.08
C GLN A 100 -6.98 12.77 -13.52
N GLU A 101 -5.84 12.12 -13.53
CA GLU A 101 -5.73 10.68 -13.82
C GLU A 101 -6.37 9.83 -12.70
N VAL A 102 -6.10 10.17 -11.44
CA VAL A 102 -6.62 9.45 -10.25
C VAL A 102 -8.14 9.51 -10.22
N LEU A 103 -8.74 10.67 -10.49
CA LEU A 103 -10.19 10.83 -10.50
C LEU A 103 -10.87 9.95 -11.56
N LYS A 104 -10.20 9.71 -12.70
CA LYS A 104 -10.68 8.88 -13.81
C LYS A 104 -10.49 7.38 -13.60
N LEU A 105 -9.70 6.94 -12.61
CA LEU A 105 -9.52 5.51 -12.34
C LEU A 105 -10.86 4.86 -11.91
N PRO A 106 -11.24 3.68 -12.41
CA PRO A 106 -12.36 2.93 -11.83
C PRO A 106 -11.96 2.35 -10.46
N GLY A 107 -12.88 2.35 -9.49
CA GLY A 107 -12.62 1.81 -8.15
C GLY A 107 -11.59 2.61 -7.35
N ASN A 108 -10.72 1.92 -6.60
CA ASN A 108 -9.55 2.48 -5.89
C ASN A 108 -9.86 3.64 -4.94
N LYS A 109 -10.99 3.58 -4.22
CA LYS A 109 -11.49 4.67 -3.38
C LYS A 109 -10.45 5.19 -2.37
N VAL A 110 -9.81 4.28 -1.65
CA VAL A 110 -8.80 4.63 -0.62
C VAL A 110 -7.66 5.42 -1.24
N PHE A 111 -7.10 4.95 -2.36
CA PHE A 111 -6.06 5.68 -3.08
C PHE A 111 -6.55 7.07 -3.53
N LYS A 112 -7.74 7.15 -4.14
CA LYS A 112 -8.33 8.44 -4.56
C LYS A 112 -8.46 9.44 -3.42
N TYR A 113 -9.04 9.01 -2.30
CA TYR A 113 -9.24 9.88 -1.14
C TYR A 113 -7.92 10.38 -0.56
N ARG A 114 -6.92 9.50 -0.46
CA ARG A 114 -5.56 9.87 -0.02
C ARG A 114 -4.98 10.98 -0.91
N ILE A 115 -5.11 10.86 -2.23
CA ILE A 115 -4.58 11.87 -3.16
C ILE A 115 -5.36 13.18 -3.11
N ILE A 116 -6.68 13.13 -3.02
CA ILE A 116 -7.52 14.34 -2.88
C ILE A 116 -7.11 15.14 -1.64
N VAL A 117 -6.94 14.48 -0.50
CA VAL A 117 -6.53 15.15 0.74
C VAL A 117 -5.09 15.64 0.67
N ALA A 118 -4.15 14.84 0.13
CA ALA A 118 -2.76 15.25 -0.02
C ALA A 118 -2.61 16.50 -0.91
N ILE A 119 -3.35 16.59 -2.00
CA ILE A 119 -3.32 17.75 -2.90
C ILE A 119 -3.98 18.97 -2.26
N ALA A 120 -5.11 18.79 -1.57
CA ALA A 120 -5.72 19.88 -0.81
C ALA A 120 -4.76 20.42 0.26
N ALA A 121 -4.05 19.56 0.97
CA ALA A 121 -3.00 19.96 1.93
C ALA A 121 -1.87 20.72 1.23
N PHE A 122 -1.35 20.19 0.12
CA PHE A 122 -0.26 20.80 -0.65
C PHE A 122 -0.61 22.19 -1.18
N ARG A 123 -1.86 22.41 -1.60
CA ARG A 123 -2.35 23.71 -2.06
C ARG A 123 -2.74 24.68 -0.93
N GLY A 124 -2.80 24.21 0.32
CA GLY A 124 -3.35 24.99 1.43
C GLY A 124 -4.87 25.16 1.39
N GLN A 125 -5.58 24.24 0.73
CA GLN A 125 -7.02 24.30 0.44
C GLN A 125 -7.82 23.22 1.19
N LEU A 126 -7.36 22.80 2.36
CA LEU A 126 -8.06 21.78 3.16
C LEU A 126 -9.48 22.21 3.56
N ASP A 127 -9.69 23.51 3.75
CA ASP A 127 -11.00 24.09 4.08
C ASP A 127 -11.99 24.05 2.90
N GLU A 128 -11.47 23.91 1.67
CA GLU A 128 -12.28 23.78 0.45
C GLU A 128 -12.74 22.34 0.19
N LEU A 129 -12.25 21.35 0.95
CA LEU A 129 -12.72 19.97 0.86
C LEU A 129 -14.21 19.89 1.19
N SER A 130 -15.00 19.38 0.24
CA SER A 130 -16.45 19.27 0.40
C SER A 130 -16.82 18.35 1.57
N VAL A 131 -17.94 18.67 2.23
CA VAL A 131 -18.49 17.86 3.33
C VAL A 131 -18.70 16.41 2.89
N GLY A 132 -19.25 16.19 1.69
CA GLY A 132 -19.47 14.85 1.16
C GLY A 132 -18.18 14.01 1.01
N ILE A 133 -17.06 14.62 0.60
CA ILE A 133 -15.78 13.90 0.53
C ILE A 133 -15.28 13.53 1.93
N LYS A 134 -15.43 14.44 2.91
CA LYS A 134 -15.06 14.15 4.31
C LYS A 134 -15.89 13.00 4.87
N GLU A 135 -17.21 13.02 4.65
CA GLU A 135 -18.13 11.96 5.07
C GLU A 135 -17.81 10.62 4.41
N ASP A 136 -17.52 10.62 3.10
CA ASP A 136 -17.14 9.42 2.36
C ASP A 136 -15.85 8.80 2.90
N ILE A 137 -14.85 9.62 3.25
CA ILE A 137 -13.59 9.16 3.85
C ILE A 137 -13.84 8.51 5.20
N ILE A 138 -14.63 9.17 6.07
CA ILE A 138 -14.97 8.60 7.38
C ILE A 138 -15.74 7.30 7.22
N LYS A 139 -16.69 7.23 6.30
CA LYS A 139 -17.48 6.03 6.03
C LYS A 139 -16.62 4.87 5.51
N GLU A 140 -15.67 5.14 4.62
CA GLU A 140 -14.75 4.10 4.13
C GLU A 140 -13.79 3.65 5.25
N PHE A 141 -13.31 4.57 6.10
CA PHE A 141 -12.49 4.23 7.27
C PHE A 141 -13.23 3.35 8.28
N THR A 142 -14.49 3.67 8.59
CA THR A 142 -15.31 2.92 9.56
C THR A 142 -16.09 1.76 8.92
N ARG A 143 -15.71 1.33 7.72
CA ARG A 143 -16.42 0.26 7.00
C ARG A 143 -16.32 -1.09 7.71
N HIS A 144 -15.22 -1.32 8.42
CA HIS A 144 -14.95 -2.55 9.16
C HIS A 144 -14.55 -2.21 10.61
N ASP A 145 -15.17 -2.89 11.57
CA ASP A 145 -14.86 -2.69 13.00
C ASP A 145 -13.42 -3.12 13.35
N THR A 146 -12.82 -4.01 12.55
CA THR A 146 -11.46 -4.54 12.71
C THR A 146 -10.39 -3.70 11.98
N TRP A 147 -10.54 -2.38 11.96
CA TRP A 147 -9.71 -1.46 11.18
C TRP A 147 -8.21 -1.52 11.50
N LEU A 148 -7.83 -1.91 12.72
CA LEU A 148 -6.42 -1.99 13.15
C LEU A 148 -5.61 -3.01 12.36
N GLY A 149 -6.25 -4.02 11.77
CA GLY A 149 -5.61 -5.01 10.89
C GLY A 149 -5.82 -4.74 9.40
N ASP A 150 -6.61 -3.72 9.06
CA ASP A 150 -6.93 -3.36 7.68
C ASP A 150 -5.89 -2.35 7.16
N ILE A 151 -5.07 -2.79 6.20
CA ILE A 151 -4.00 -1.98 5.61
C ILE A 151 -4.55 -0.73 4.95
N ASP A 152 -5.73 -0.80 4.32
CA ASP A 152 -6.32 0.32 3.62
C ASP A 152 -6.96 1.31 4.59
N ALA A 153 -7.58 0.84 5.68
CA ALA A 153 -8.05 1.72 6.75
C ALA A 153 -6.88 2.45 7.43
N LEU A 154 -5.78 1.74 7.72
CA LEU A 154 -4.55 2.34 8.27
C LEU A 154 -3.94 3.38 7.33
N ARG A 155 -3.88 3.08 6.03
CA ARG A 155 -3.41 4.03 5.00
C ARG A 155 -4.33 5.26 4.93
N LEU A 156 -5.65 5.06 4.94
CA LEU A 156 -6.60 6.15 4.88
C LEU A 156 -6.47 7.06 6.11
N PHE A 157 -6.45 6.47 7.31
CA PHE A 157 -6.22 7.20 8.56
C PHE A 157 -4.90 7.99 8.53
N GLY A 158 -3.80 7.33 8.17
CA GLY A 158 -2.46 7.93 8.15
C GLY A 158 -2.31 9.11 7.20
N ASN A 159 -3.01 9.11 6.07
CA ASN A 159 -2.88 10.14 5.03
C ASN A 159 -3.99 11.20 5.06
N CYS A 160 -5.08 10.95 5.78
CA CYS A 160 -6.24 11.83 5.80
C CYS A 160 -6.57 12.39 7.19
N MET A 161 -5.58 12.52 8.08
CA MET A 161 -5.79 12.97 9.48
C MET A 161 -6.57 14.29 9.59
N GLN A 162 -6.41 15.20 8.63
CA GLN A 162 -7.08 16.50 8.57
C GLN A 162 -8.60 16.40 8.39
N VAL A 163 -9.12 15.24 8.01
CA VAL A 163 -10.56 14.98 7.88
C VAL A 163 -11.19 14.58 9.22
N PHE A 164 -10.41 14.06 10.15
CA PHE A 164 -10.89 13.57 11.43
C PHE A 164 -10.96 14.69 12.47
N THR A 165 -11.91 14.59 13.38
CA THR A 165 -11.92 15.41 14.59
C THR A 165 -10.75 15.04 15.50
N GLU A 166 -10.30 15.98 16.33
CA GLU A 166 -9.23 15.73 17.30
C GLU A 166 -9.53 14.55 18.23
N LYS A 167 -10.79 14.44 18.71
CA LYS A 167 -11.24 13.31 19.52
C LYS A 167 -11.09 11.97 18.78
N GLN A 168 -11.44 11.93 17.49
CA GLN A 168 -11.28 10.72 16.67
C GLN A 168 -9.80 10.37 16.49
N LEU A 169 -8.95 11.36 16.17
CA LEU A 169 -7.50 11.16 16.00
C LEU A 169 -6.88 10.59 17.28
N ASN A 170 -7.10 11.24 18.42
CA ASN A 170 -6.51 10.85 19.71
C ASN A 170 -6.96 9.43 20.11
N ASN A 171 -8.23 9.10 19.88
CA ASN A 171 -8.75 7.76 20.14
C ASN A 171 -8.10 6.70 19.23
N CYS A 172 -7.98 6.98 17.92
CA CYS A 172 -7.36 6.05 16.97
C CYS A 172 -5.87 5.83 17.27
N ILE A 173 -5.12 6.89 17.56
CA ILE A 173 -3.71 6.79 17.96
C ILE A 173 -3.55 5.99 19.26
N SER A 174 -4.41 6.22 20.25
CA SER A 174 -4.40 5.44 21.50
C SER A 174 -4.62 3.95 21.26
N GLN A 175 -5.55 3.60 20.36
CA GLN A 175 -5.79 2.20 19.97
C GLN A 175 -4.59 1.59 19.24
N ILE A 176 -3.98 2.32 18.29
CA ILE A 176 -2.77 1.88 17.57
C ILE A 176 -1.64 1.59 18.56
N LEU A 177 -1.34 2.54 19.45
CA LEU A 177 -0.25 2.40 20.42
C LEU A 177 -0.49 1.22 21.36
N LYS A 178 -1.75 1.00 21.79
CA LYS A 178 -2.11 -0.15 22.62
C LYS A 178 -1.97 -1.48 21.89
N GLN A 179 -2.41 -1.56 20.63
CA GLN A 179 -2.37 -2.79 19.84
C GLN A 179 -0.94 -3.20 19.49
N TYR A 180 -0.10 -2.23 19.16
CA TYR A 180 1.24 -2.45 18.61
C TYR A 180 2.38 -2.20 19.60
N SER A 181 2.09 -2.03 20.92
CA SER A 181 3.11 -1.79 21.96
C SER A 181 4.12 -2.93 22.14
N ASN A 182 3.71 -4.17 21.83
CA ASN A 182 4.48 -5.37 22.18
C ASN A 182 5.34 -5.89 21.01
N ASN A 183 5.50 -5.14 19.92
CA ASN A 183 6.32 -5.48 18.74
C ASN A 183 6.07 -6.86 18.09
N ASN A 184 4.91 -7.49 18.34
CA ASN A 184 4.54 -8.78 17.76
C ASN A 184 4.00 -8.69 16.31
N ALA A 185 4.32 -7.60 15.60
CA ALA A 185 3.88 -7.34 14.24
C ALA A 185 5.02 -7.54 13.25
N SER A 186 4.71 -7.74 11.97
CA SER A 186 5.73 -7.77 10.92
C SER A 186 6.43 -6.42 10.80
N GLU A 187 7.68 -6.43 10.34
CA GLU A 187 8.47 -5.20 10.12
C GLU A 187 7.71 -4.19 9.25
N ARG A 188 7.10 -4.65 8.14
CA ARG A 188 6.26 -3.83 7.26
C ARG A 188 5.06 -3.20 7.97
N MET A 189 4.48 -3.87 8.96
CA MET A 189 3.40 -3.30 9.76
C MET A 189 3.95 -2.25 10.73
N ILE A 190 5.07 -2.54 11.41
CA ILE A 190 5.73 -1.59 12.31
C ILE A 190 6.10 -0.31 11.56
N GLU A 191 6.67 -0.42 10.37
CA GLU A 191 6.99 0.73 9.49
C GLU A 191 5.74 1.57 9.21
N ARG A 192 4.63 0.92 8.85
CA ARG A 192 3.35 1.60 8.59
C ARG A 192 2.84 2.35 9.82
N ILE A 193 2.92 1.73 11.00
CA ILE A 193 2.55 2.37 12.26
C ILE A 193 3.47 3.56 12.58
N ALA A 194 4.77 3.43 12.36
CA ALA A 194 5.73 4.52 12.55
C ALA A 194 5.41 5.72 11.65
N ILE A 195 5.07 5.48 10.38
CA ILE A 195 4.62 6.54 9.44
C ILE A 195 3.36 7.23 9.97
N ILE A 196 2.37 6.47 10.45
CA ILE A 196 1.15 7.03 11.03
C ILE A 196 1.48 7.90 12.25
N CYS A 197 2.30 7.42 13.18
CA CYS A 197 2.72 8.20 14.33
C CYS A 197 3.45 9.50 13.92
N ASN A 198 4.32 9.44 12.93
CA ASN A 198 5.01 10.62 12.41
C ASN A 198 4.03 11.63 11.79
N ASN A 199 3.06 11.16 11.01
CA ASN A 199 2.03 12.01 10.41
C ASN A 199 1.14 12.65 11.49
N TYR A 200 0.86 11.94 12.59
CA TYR A 200 0.13 12.49 13.72
C TYR A 200 0.91 13.58 14.44
N LEU A 201 2.21 13.39 14.68
CA LEU A 201 3.08 14.43 15.25
C LEU A 201 3.14 15.67 14.35
N TYR A 202 3.27 15.47 13.04
CA TYR A 202 3.18 16.55 12.06
C TYR A 202 1.83 17.27 12.15
N TYR A 203 0.73 16.51 12.23
CA TYR A 203 -0.60 17.07 12.39
C TYR A 203 -0.71 17.93 13.66
N CYS A 204 -0.27 17.41 14.81
CA CYS A 204 -0.28 18.14 16.08
C CYS A 204 0.51 19.46 16.00
N TYR A 205 1.69 19.43 15.38
CA TYR A 205 2.55 20.62 15.26
C TYR A 205 1.92 21.71 14.39
N TYR A 206 1.40 21.36 13.20
CA TYR A 206 0.91 22.34 12.23
C TYR A 206 -0.57 22.71 12.40
N TYR A 207 -1.39 21.80 12.93
CA TYR A 207 -2.85 21.97 13.01
C TYR A 207 -3.38 21.92 14.44
N GLY A 208 -2.76 21.15 15.34
CA GLY A 208 -3.16 21.07 16.75
C GLY A 208 -2.96 22.37 17.52
N TYR A 209 -1.84 23.07 17.30
CA TYR A 209 -1.53 24.33 18.00
C TYR A 209 -2.33 25.56 17.50
N ARG A 210 -2.95 25.48 16.32
CA ARG A 210 -3.72 26.61 15.75
C ARG A 210 -5.08 26.84 16.42
N ASN A 211 -5.62 25.84 17.13
CA ASN A 211 -6.90 25.98 17.83
C ASN A 211 -6.77 26.64 19.21
N GLU A 212 -5.58 26.70 19.81
CA GLU A 212 -5.38 27.37 21.11
C GLU A 212 -5.01 28.86 20.98
N THR A 213 -4.59 29.33 19.81
CA THR A 213 -4.11 30.73 19.63
C THR A 213 -5.18 31.75 19.26
N ASN A 214 -6.46 31.37 19.15
CA ASN A 214 -7.58 32.28 18.92
C ASN A 214 -8.39 32.65 20.19
N ILE A 215 -7.85 32.40 21.38
CA ILE A 215 -8.43 32.90 22.64
C ILE A 215 -7.37 33.70 23.39
N THR A 216 -7.12 34.92 22.93
CA THR A 216 -6.88 36.11 23.75
C THR A 216 -6.60 37.27 22.82
N ASN A 217 -7.62 38.11 22.60
CA ASN A 217 -7.53 39.56 22.48
C ASN A 217 -8.97 40.08 22.54
N VAL A 218 -9.48 40.23 23.76
CA VAL A 218 -10.51 41.22 24.11
C VAL A 218 -9.76 42.47 24.57
#